data_AF-A0A920GR28-F1
#
_entry.id   AF-A0A920GR28-F1
#
_cell.length_a   1.000
_cell.length_b   1.000
_cell.length_c   1.000
_cell.angle_alpha   90.00
_cell.angle_beta   90.00
_cell.angle_gamma   90.00
#
_symmetry.space_group_name_H-M   'P 1'
#
loop_
_entity.id
_entity.type
_entity.pdbx_description
1 polymer ?
#
loop_
_entity_poly.entity_id
_entity_poly.type
_entity_poly.pdbx_seq_one_letter_code
_entity_poly.pdbx_strand_id
1 'polypeptide(L)'
;MLLEEKIGLGINLGVSEGELLLPWEIIEWFVNVLDEAPNLVQTTPKKFLRAEAFPEILVKALQEKLMPAVGLFDEIWICAAEYNEDETSHLICLMGVQNSAQQAIVKSINEVLSFTDIDLGNIDVAHFSYDDEVCTKIREIGIKLEFPEVSEVKNAARDVKNKAALEPPKLR
;
A
#
# COMPACT_ATOMS: atom_id res chain seq x y z
N MET A 1 -5.43 18.38 -13.07
CA MET A 1 -5.10 19.81 -12.88
C MET A 1 -3.64 20.15 -13.20
N LEU A 2 -2.62 19.69 -12.44
CA LEU A 2 -1.21 20.08 -12.74
C LEU A 2 -0.71 19.55 -14.08
N LEU A 3 -0.97 18.26 -14.36
CA LEU A 3 -0.56 17.61 -15.60
C LEU A 3 -1.30 18.19 -16.83
N GLU A 4 -2.61 18.40 -16.70
CA GLU A 4 -3.46 18.94 -17.77
C GLU A 4 -2.97 20.32 -18.25
N GLU A 5 -2.51 21.16 -17.33
CA GLU A 5 -2.00 22.51 -17.61
C GLU A 5 -0.48 22.52 -17.88
N LYS A 6 0.19 21.37 -17.87
CA LYS A 6 1.65 21.23 -18.02
C LYS A 6 2.45 22.11 -17.06
N ILE A 7 2.02 22.13 -15.80
CA ILE A 7 2.65 22.92 -14.74
C ILE A 7 3.58 22.02 -13.91
N GLY A 8 4.83 22.47 -13.73
CA GLY A 8 5.80 21.86 -12.82
C GLY A 8 5.59 22.27 -11.36
N LEU A 9 6.28 21.61 -10.42
CA LEU A 9 6.18 21.88 -8.99
C LEU A 9 7.53 22.31 -8.41
N GLY A 10 7.56 23.49 -7.80
CA GLY A 10 8.68 23.92 -6.96
C GLY A 10 8.42 23.59 -5.49
N ILE A 11 9.35 22.89 -4.85
CA ILE A 11 9.32 22.53 -3.43
C ILE A 11 10.48 23.24 -2.76
N ASN A 12 10.21 23.93 -1.65
CA ASN A 12 11.22 24.60 -0.83
C ASN A 12 12.13 25.53 -1.65
N LEU A 13 11.57 26.28 -2.59
CA LEU A 13 12.35 27.22 -3.41
C LEU A 13 12.93 28.35 -2.53
N GLY A 14 14.23 28.61 -2.67
CA GLY A 14 14.91 29.69 -1.96
C GLY A 14 15.17 29.45 -0.46
N VAL A 15 15.11 28.20 0.03
CA VAL A 15 15.60 27.82 1.38
C VAL A 15 16.86 26.96 1.29
N SER A 16 17.66 26.91 2.36
CA SER A 16 19.04 26.38 2.34
C SER A 16 19.17 24.86 2.17
N GLU A 17 18.11 24.09 2.42
CA GLU A 17 18.10 22.64 2.26
C GLU A 17 16.76 22.17 1.67
N GLY A 18 16.83 21.17 0.79
CA GLY A 18 15.65 20.50 0.24
C GLY A 18 14.93 21.24 -0.89
N GLU A 19 15.57 22.23 -1.53
CA GLU A 19 15.05 22.88 -2.74
C GLU A 19 14.99 21.88 -3.90
N LEU A 20 13.81 21.72 -4.49
CA LEU A 20 13.55 20.78 -5.56
C LEU A 20 12.60 21.40 -6.58
N LEU A 21 12.99 21.39 -7.84
CA LEU A 21 12.12 21.79 -8.95
C LEU A 21 11.80 20.55 -9.78
N LEU A 22 10.51 20.23 -9.85
CA LEU A 22 9.96 19.11 -10.60
C LEU A 22 9.33 19.66 -11.89
N PRO A 23 9.95 19.43 -13.06
CA PRO A 23 9.34 19.74 -14.35
C PRO A 23 8.00 19.01 -14.54
N TRP A 24 7.13 19.53 -15.41
CA TRP A 24 5.82 18.93 -15.65
C TRP A 24 5.93 17.53 -16.25
N GLU A 25 7.01 17.24 -17.00
CA GLU A 25 7.32 15.91 -17.54
C GLU A 25 7.55 14.88 -16.44
N ILE A 26 8.11 15.30 -15.29
CA ILE A 26 8.28 14.43 -14.13
C ILE A 26 6.94 14.20 -13.43
N ILE A 27 6.07 15.21 -13.40
CA ILE A 27 4.69 15.05 -12.93
C ILE A 27 3.91 14.07 -13.82
N GLU A 28 4.07 14.16 -15.14
CA GLU A 28 3.50 13.21 -16.10
C GLU A 28 3.99 11.78 -15.83
N TRP A 29 5.29 11.60 -15.63
CA TRP A 29 5.86 10.31 -15.27
C TRP A 29 5.26 9.75 -13.97
N PHE A 30 5.17 10.56 -12.90
CA PHE A 30 4.55 10.13 -11.65
C PHE A 30 3.10 9.68 -11.85
N VAL A 31 2.31 10.46 -12.59
CA VAL A 31 0.91 10.10 -12.87
C VAL A 31 0.84 8.79 -13.64
N ASN A 32 1.66 8.61 -14.67
CA ASN A 32 1.65 7.38 -15.47
C ASN A 32 2.01 6.15 -14.63
N VAL A 33 3.07 6.24 -13.81
CA VAL A 33 3.47 5.14 -12.93
C VAL A 33 2.39 4.83 -11.89
N LEU A 34 1.70 5.84 -11.37
CA LEU A 34 0.62 5.66 -10.40
C LEU A 34 -0.70 5.20 -11.02
N ASP A 35 -0.94 5.48 -12.30
CA ASP A 35 -2.13 5.04 -13.03
C ASP A 35 -1.99 3.62 -13.59
N GLU A 36 -0.77 3.09 -13.67
CA GLU A 36 -0.55 1.67 -13.97
C GLU A 36 -1.23 0.78 -12.93
N ALA A 37 -2.31 0.14 -13.37
CA ALA A 37 -3.01 -0.86 -12.57
C ALA A 37 -2.20 -2.17 -12.60
N PRO A 38 -2.09 -2.88 -11.47
CA PRO A 38 -1.48 -4.20 -11.42
C PRO A 38 -2.12 -5.14 -12.44
N ASN A 39 -1.29 -5.89 -13.19
CA ASN A 39 -1.79 -6.87 -14.14
C ASN A 39 -2.52 -8.00 -13.40
N LEU A 40 -3.78 -8.24 -13.75
CA LEU A 40 -4.53 -9.36 -13.20
C LEU A 40 -4.14 -10.65 -13.92
N VAL A 41 -3.37 -11.49 -13.24
CA VAL A 41 -2.90 -12.77 -13.77
C VAL A 41 -3.75 -13.89 -13.16
N GLN A 42 -4.41 -14.69 -14.00
CA GLN A 42 -5.19 -15.85 -13.57
C GLN A 42 -4.31 -17.11 -13.52
N THR A 43 -3.24 -17.07 -12.73
CA THR A 43 -2.36 -18.23 -12.53
C THR A 43 -2.46 -18.68 -11.08
N THR A 44 -2.61 -20.00 -10.88
CA THR A 44 -2.65 -20.60 -9.55
C THR A 44 -1.29 -21.22 -9.23
N PRO A 45 -0.63 -20.84 -8.12
CA PRO A 45 0.60 -21.48 -7.69
C PRO A 45 0.41 -22.99 -7.51
N LYS A 46 1.40 -23.80 -7.95
CA LYS A 46 1.43 -25.24 -7.68
C LYS A 46 1.85 -25.51 -6.23
N LYS A 47 2.71 -24.66 -5.68
CA LYS A 47 3.27 -24.84 -4.34
C LYS A 47 3.62 -23.50 -3.70
N PHE A 48 3.40 -23.41 -2.40
CA PHE A 48 3.89 -22.31 -1.57
C PHE A 48 5.18 -22.74 -0.87
N LEU A 49 6.15 -21.85 -0.86
CA LEU A 49 7.48 -22.04 -0.29
C LEU A 49 7.76 -20.94 0.72
N ARG A 50 8.71 -21.18 1.63
CA ARG A 50 9.22 -20.13 2.52
C ARG A 50 9.83 -19.03 1.65
N ALA A 51 9.50 -17.77 1.92
CA ALA A 51 10.19 -16.67 1.25
C ALA A 51 11.68 -16.74 1.59
N GLU A 52 12.54 -16.56 0.58
CA GLU A 52 13.90 -16.13 0.84
C GLU A 52 13.88 -14.75 1.52
N ALA A 53 15.01 -14.28 2.04
CA ALA A 53 15.04 -13.07 2.85
C ALA A 53 14.37 -11.88 2.12
N PHE A 54 13.21 -11.44 2.60
CA PHE A 54 12.52 -10.28 2.06
C PHE A 54 13.17 -9.01 2.62
N PRO A 55 13.60 -8.06 1.78
CA PRO A 55 14.37 -6.89 2.22
C PRO A 55 13.63 -6.07 3.26
N GLU A 56 14.30 -5.79 4.38
CA GLU A 56 13.72 -5.06 5.52
C GLU A 56 13.22 -3.66 5.12
N ILE A 57 13.91 -3.01 4.19
CA ILE A 57 13.49 -1.70 3.65
C ILE A 57 12.11 -1.79 2.95
N LEU A 58 11.84 -2.89 2.25
CA LEU A 58 10.57 -3.11 1.57
C LEU A 58 9.47 -3.46 2.56
N VAL A 59 9.78 -4.27 3.59
CA VAL A 59 8.88 -4.52 4.72
C VAL A 59 8.42 -3.20 5.35
N LYS A 60 9.36 -2.30 5.68
CA LYS A 60 9.05 -1.00 6.28
C LYS A 60 8.22 -0.12 5.36
N ALA A 61 8.58 -0.03 4.08
CA ALA A 61 7.83 0.78 3.11
C ALA A 61 6.39 0.26 2.95
N LEU A 62 6.19 -1.05 2.90
CA LEU A 62 4.86 -1.66 2.87
C LEU A 62 4.07 -1.38 4.16
N GLN A 63 4.71 -1.50 5.32
CA GLN A 63 4.09 -1.20 6.62
C GLN A 63 3.61 0.26 6.69
N GLU A 64 4.47 1.21 6.31
CA GLU A 64 4.14 2.64 6.30
C GLU A 64 3.01 2.95 5.33
N LYS A 65 3.08 2.39 4.11
CA LYS A 65 2.07 2.61 3.07
C LYS A 65 0.70 2.06 3.45
N LEU A 66 0.66 0.86 4.05
CA LEU A 66 -0.57 0.16 4.38
C LEU A 66 -1.12 0.49 5.77
N MET A 67 -0.38 1.23 6.59
CA MET A 67 -0.81 1.72 7.90
C MET A 67 -2.23 2.34 7.89
N PRO A 68 -2.60 3.21 6.93
CA PRO A 68 -3.92 3.83 6.93
C PRO A 68 -5.06 2.84 6.58
N ALA A 69 -4.71 1.68 6.04
CA ALA A 69 -5.65 0.63 5.65
C ALA A 69 -5.82 -0.45 6.72
N VAL A 70 -5.14 -0.34 7.88
CA VAL A 70 -5.33 -1.28 9.00
C VAL A 70 -6.81 -1.29 9.43
N GLY A 71 -7.36 -2.49 9.59
CA GLY A 71 -8.80 -2.72 9.82
C GLY A 71 -9.62 -2.95 8.54
N LEU A 72 -9.02 -2.81 7.35
CA LEU A 72 -9.62 -3.20 6.07
C LEU A 72 -9.15 -4.58 5.59
N PHE A 73 -8.22 -5.19 6.31
CA PHE A 73 -7.69 -6.54 6.11
C PHE A 73 -7.40 -7.16 7.48
N ASP A 74 -7.39 -8.49 7.54
CA ASP A 74 -7.08 -9.21 8.78
C ASP A 74 -5.58 -9.42 8.92
N GLU A 75 -4.94 -9.98 7.89
CA GLU A 75 -3.51 -10.31 7.90
C GLU A 75 -2.86 -10.14 6.53
N ILE A 76 -1.56 -9.85 6.54
CA ILE A 76 -0.73 -9.84 5.33
C ILE A 76 0.52 -10.68 5.60
N TRP A 77 0.81 -11.58 4.68
CA TRP A 77 1.94 -12.51 4.77
C TRP A 77 2.77 -12.49 3.49
N ILE A 78 4.06 -12.77 3.62
CA ILE A 78 5.00 -12.85 2.51
C ILE A 78 5.54 -14.27 2.43
N CYS A 79 5.42 -14.91 1.27
CA CYS A 79 5.98 -16.22 0.99
C CYS A 79 6.56 -16.26 -0.43
N ALA A 80 7.06 -17.42 -0.86
CA ALA A 80 7.38 -17.67 -2.25
C ALA A 80 6.31 -18.58 -2.88
N ALA A 81 6.06 -18.42 -4.17
CA ALA A 81 5.10 -19.21 -4.94
C ALA A 81 5.81 -19.83 -6.15
N GLU A 82 5.65 -21.14 -6.32
CA GLU A 82 6.16 -21.88 -7.48
C GLU A 82 4.99 -22.17 -8.42
N TYR A 83 5.06 -21.71 -9.66
CA TYR A 83 4.05 -21.95 -10.70
C TYR A 83 4.46 -23.10 -11.63
N ASN A 84 5.75 -23.21 -11.93
CA ASN A 84 6.37 -24.26 -12.73
C ASN A 84 7.77 -24.58 -12.18
N GLU A 85 8.39 -25.67 -12.65
CA GLU A 85 9.69 -26.15 -12.12
C GLU A 85 10.81 -25.08 -12.16
N ASP A 86 10.72 -24.12 -13.09
CA ASP A 86 11.68 -23.03 -13.26
C ASP A 86 11.07 -21.64 -13.02
N GLU A 87 9.85 -21.56 -12.48
CA GLU A 87 9.13 -20.29 -12.30
C GLU A 87 8.67 -20.11 -10.85
N THR A 88 9.45 -19.32 -10.11
CA THR A 88 9.19 -18.96 -8.72
C THR A 88 9.11 -17.44 -8.58
N SER A 89 8.17 -16.95 -7.79
CA SER A 89 8.02 -15.54 -7.46
C SER A 89 7.93 -15.32 -5.95
N HIS A 90 8.20 -14.09 -5.51
CA HIS A 90 7.74 -13.65 -4.20
C HIS A 90 6.23 -13.41 -4.27
N LEU A 91 5.51 -13.73 -3.21
CA LEU A 91 4.07 -13.57 -3.14
C LEU A 91 3.69 -12.81 -1.87
N ILE A 92 2.97 -11.71 -2.05
CA ILE A 92 2.30 -10.98 -0.97
C ILE A 92 0.86 -11.49 -0.87
N CYS A 93 0.57 -12.17 0.23
CA CYS A 93 -0.70 -12.81 0.53
C CYS A 93 -1.56 -11.88 1.38
N LEU A 94 -2.65 -11.39 0.80
CA LEU A 94 -3.63 -10.54 1.45
C LEU A 94 -4.79 -11.40 1.98
N MET A 95 -4.93 -11.53 3.30
CA MET A 95 -5.95 -12.37 3.93
C MET A 95 -7.07 -11.52 4.52
N GLY A 96 -8.32 -11.85 4.19
CA GLY A 96 -9.48 -11.21 4.80
C GLY A 96 -9.69 -9.75 4.41
N VAL A 97 -9.24 -9.36 3.21
CA VAL A 97 -9.42 -7.99 2.72
C VAL A 97 -10.89 -7.72 2.40
N GLN A 98 -11.44 -6.63 2.93
CA GLN A 98 -12.78 -6.15 2.58
C GLN A 98 -12.88 -5.90 1.07
N ASN A 99 -13.94 -6.40 0.42
CA ASN A 99 -14.12 -6.32 -1.04
C ASN A 99 -13.97 -4.91 -1.60
N SER A 100 -14.45 -3.88 -0.90
CA SER A 100 -14.34 -2.48 -1.32
C SER A 100 -12.92 -1.91 -1.25
N ALA A 101 -12.02 -2.55 -0.49
CA ALA A 101 -10.65 -2.11 -0.27
C ALA A 101 -9.60 -2.88 -1.08
N GLN A 102 -9.95 -4.04 -1.66
CA GLN A 102 -9.03 -4.92 -2.39
C GLN A 102 -8.19 -4.17 -3.43
N GLN A 103 -8.85 -3.49 -4.38
CA GLN A 103 -8.15 -2.77 -5.44
C GLN A 103 -7.23 -1.66 -4.90
N ALA A 104 -7.68 -0.93 -3.87
CA ALA A 104 -6.91 0.16 -3.28
C ALA A 104 -5.66 -0.35 -2.55
N ILE A 105 -5.74 -1.49 -1.87
CA ILE A 105 -4.62 -2.11 -1.17
C ILE A 105 -3.59 -2.66 -2.15
N VAL A 106 -4.02 -3.38 -3.20
CA VAL A 106 -3.10 -3.89 -4.23
C VAL A 106 -2.40 -2.74 -4.95
N LYS A 107 -3.15 -1.68 -5.29
CA LYS A 107 -2.56 -0.47 -5.88
C LYS A 107 -1.50 0.12 -4.96
N SER A 108 -1.81 0.26 -3.67
CA SER A 108 -0.86 0.78 -2.68
C SER A 108 0.42 -0.05 -2.58
N ILE A 109 0.30 -1.39 -2.66
CA ILE A 109 1.45 -2.29 -2.71
C ILE A 109 2.27 -2.05 -3.98
N ASN A 110 1.61 -1.99 -5.16
CA ASN A 110 2.29 -1.75 -6.43
C ASN A 110 3.08 -0.43 -6.41
N GLU A 111 2.49 0.64 -5.87
CA GLU A 111 3.19 1.92 -5.72
C GLU A 111 4.48 1.77 -4.91
N VAL A 112 4.46 1.02 -3.80
CA VAL A 112 5.67 0.75 -3.03
C VAL A 112 6.71 0.02 -3.87
N LEU A 113 6.30 -1.04 -4.58
CA LEU A 113 7.21 -1.82 -5.43
C LEU A 113 7.82 -0.96 -6.55
N SER A 114 7.03 -0.09 -7.19
CA SER A 114 7.46 0.79 -8.28
C SER A 114 8.43 1.89 -7.84
N PHE A 115 8.35 2.35 -6.60
CA PHE A 115 9.21 3.41 -6.07
C PHE A 115 10.43 2.90 -5.31
N THR A 116 10.56 1.59 -5.09
CA THR A 116 11.74 0.99 -4.49
C THR A 116 12.70 0.48 -5.55
N ASP A 117 13.96 0.92 -5.49
CA ASP A 117 15.03 0.45 -6.38
C ASP A 117 15.59 -0.91 -5.90
N ILE A 118 14.74 -1.93 -5.89
CA ILE A 118 15.05 -3.27 -5.39
C ILE A 118 14.76 -4.30 -6.48
N ASP A 119 15.78 -5.06 -6.85
CA ASP A 119 15.66 -6.18 -7.79
C ASP A 119 15.41 -7.50 -7.05
N LEU A 120 14.15 -7.79 -6.75
CA LEU A 120 13.68 -9.06 -6.14
C LEU A 120 13.11 -10.04 -7.17
N GLY A 121 13.27 -9.74 -8.47
CA GLY A 121 12.54 -10.41 -9.53
C GLY A 121 11.02 -10.18 -9.42
N ASN A 122 10.24 -11.18 -9.81
CA ASN A 122 8.78 -11.06 -9.85
C ASN A 122 8.18 -11.09 -8.43
N ILE A 123 7.28 -10.14 -8.17
CA ILE A 123 6.49 -10.07 -6.93
C ILE A 123 5.01 -10.07 -7.32
N ASP A 124 4.30 -11.11 -6.91
CA ASP A 124 2.86 -11.24 -7.12
C ASP A 124 2.09 -10.81 -5.87
N VAL A 125 0.82 -10.45 -6.07
CA VAL A 125 -0.13 -10.14 -4.99
C VAL A 125 -1.36 -11.02 -5.15
N ALA A 126 -1.71 -11.79 -4.13
CA ALA A 126 -2.89 -12.65 -4.13
C ALA A 126 -3.80 -12.38 -2.93
N HIS A 127 -5.11 -12.48 -3.16
CA HIS A 127 -6.12 -12.37 -2.12
C HIS A 127 -6.60 -13.75 -1.70
N PHE A 128 -6.82 -13.91 -0.41
CA PHE A 128 -7.36 -15.12 0.20
C PHE A 128 -8.48 -14.78 1.15
N SER A 129 -9.48 -15.65 1.23
CA SER A 129 -10.45 -15.58 2.32
C SER A 129 -9.73 -16.00 3.60
N TYR A 130 -10.05 -15.35 4.72
CA TYR A 130 -9.34 -15.57 5.97
C TYR A 130 -9.32 -17.04 6.42
N ASP A 131 -10.44 -17.74 6.17
CA ASP A 131 -10.69 -19.13 6.57
C ASP A 131 -10.21 -20.19 5.55
N ASP A 132 -9.56 -19.78 4.45
CA ASP A 132 -9.08 -20.74 3.45
C ASP A 132 -8.00 -21.66 4.04
N GLU A 133 -8.05 -22.97 3.72
CA GLU A 133 -7.07 -23.96 4.20
C GLU A 133 -5.63 -23.60 3.81
N VAL A 134 -5.46 -22.90 2.69
CA VAL A 134 -4.16 -22.42 2.20
C VAL A 134 -3.56 -21.37 3.15
N CYS A 135 -4.38 -20.53 3.80
CA CYS A 135 -3.91 -19.53 4.74
C CYS A 135 -3.19 -20.16 5.93
N THR A 136 -3.66 -21.31 6.44
CA THR A 136 -2.98 -22.03 7.51
C THR A 136 -1.56 -22.43 7.11
N LYS A 137 -1.38 -22.95 5.89
CA LYS A 137 -0.04 -23.33 5.38
C LYS A 137 0.86 -22.10 5.22
N ILE A 138 0.32 -20.99 4.71
CA ILE A 138 1.07 -19.74 4.56
C ILE A 138 1.52 -19.21 5.91
N ARG A 139 0.68 -19.26 6.96
CA ARG A 139 1.04 -18.83 8.32
C ARG A 139 2.20 -19.62 8.92
N GLU A 140 2.34 -20.91 8.57
CA GLU A 140 3.44 -21.76 9.05
C GLU A 140 4.79 -21.41 8.40
N ILE A 141 4.78 -21.01 7.12
CA ILE A 141 6.01 -20.87 6.32
C ILE A 141 6.37 -19.41 6.00
N GLY A 142 5.40 -18.50 6.04
CA GLY A 142 5.53 -17.13 5.58
C GLY A 142 6.12 -16.19 6.63
N ILE A 143 6.42 -14.98 6.19
CA ILE A 143 6.83 -13.85 7.03
C ILE A 143 5.59 -12.97 7.21
N LYS A 144 5.14 -12.78 8.46
CA LYS A 144 4.01 -11.90 8.76
C LYS A 144 4.42 -10.44 8.65
N LEU A 145 3.63 -9.64 7.93
CA LEU A 145 3.77 -8.19 7.94
C LEU A 145 3.02 -7.65 9.15
N GLU A 146 3.78 -7.28 10.18
CA GLU A 146 3.21 -6.77 11.43
C GLU A 146 2.84 -5.29 11.32
N PHE A 147 1.71 -4.91 11.89
CA PHE A 147 1.28 -3.52 11.98
C PHE A 147 1.13 -3.14 13.45
N PRO A 148 1.48 -1.91 13.86
CA PRO A 148 1.21 -1.46 15.21
C PRO A 148 -0.30 -1.50 15.46
N GLU A 149 -0.69 -1.90 16.68
CA GLU A 149 -2.09 -1.87 17.09
C GLU A 149 -2.63 -0.45 16.95
N VAL A 150 -3.57 -0.27 16.03
CA VAL A 150 -4.34 0.96 15.94
C VAL A 150 -5.26 0.95 17.15
N SER A 151 -4.89 1.70 18.18
CA SER A 151 -5.79 1.96 19.30
C SER A 151 -7.05 2.55 18.71
N GLU A 152 -8.19 1.90 18.97
CA GLU A 152 -9.49 2.43 18.55
C GLU A 152 -9.52 3.91 18.93
N VAL A 153 -9.52 4.79 17.93
CA VAL A 153 -9.88 6.18 18.15
C VAL A 153 -11.33 6.08 18.58
N LYS A 154 -11.55 6.03 19.90
CA LYS A 154 -12.87 6.19 20.50
C LYS A 154 -13.46 7.36 19.74
N ASN A 155 -14.46 7.08 18.92
CA ASN A 155 -15.20 8.09 18.22
C ASN A 155 -15.60 9.07 19.32
N ALA A 156 -14.89 10.20 19.39
CA ALA A 156 -15.31 11.31 20.20
C ALA A 156 -16.58 11.72 19.47
N ALA A 157 -17.69 11.14 19.90
CA ALA A 157 -19.02 11.60 19.59
C ALA A 157 -18.90 13.11 19.72
N ARG A 158 -18.95 13.77 18.56
CA ARG A 158 -18.77 15.20 18.40
C ARG A 158 -19.53 15.82 19.55
N ASP A 159 -18.83 16.37 20.54
CA ASP A 159 -19.50 16.93 21.70
C ASP A 159 -20.20 18.18 21.17
N VAL A 160 -21.49 18.04 20.82
CA VAL A 160 -22.33 19.13 20.30
C VAL A 160 -22.69 20.10 21.45
N LYS A 161 -21.88 20.19 22.51
CA LYS A 161 -22.01 21.22 23.54
C LYS A 161 -21.04 22.38 23.26
N ASN A 162 -21.30 23.12 22.18
CA ASN A 162 -21.12 24.59 22.14
C ASN A 162 -21.48 25.13 20.75
N LYS A 163 -22.78 25.09 20.40
CA LYS A 163 -23.30 25.85 19.25
C LYS A 163 -23.31 27.37 19.46
N ALA A 164 -23.11 27.85 20.69
CA ALA A 164 -23.16 29.28 21.01
C ALA A 164 -21.88 30.07 20.66
N ALA A 165 -20.76 29.39 20.38
CA ALA A 165 -19.46 30.04 20.11
C ALA A 165 -19.13 30.17 18.62
N LEU A 166 -20.03 29.73 17.72
CA LEU A 166 -19.81 29.70 16.27
C LEU A 166 -20.75 30.64 15.51
N GLU A 167 -21.47 31.54 16.19
CA GLU A 167 -22.22 32.58 15.49
C GLU A 167 -21.26 33.67 15.01
N PRO A 168 -21.27 34.02 13.70
CA PRO A 168 -20.44 35.11 13.19
C PRO A 168 -20.84 36.44 13.84
N PRO A 169 -19.89 37.36 14.06
CA PRO A 169 -20.18 38.64 14.68
C PRO A 169 -21.16 39.44 13.83
N LYS A 170 -22.23 39.93 14.45
CA LYS A 170 -23.23 40.77 13.79
C LYS A 170 -22.60 42.12 13.46
N LEU A 171 -22.48 42.43 12.17
CA LEU A 171 -22.04 43.73 11.68
C LEU A 171 -23.05 44.81 12.12
N ARG A 172 -22.53 45.91 12.68
CA ARG A 172 -23.29 47.12 13.03
C ARG A 172 -23.56 47.97 11.80
#